data_AF-A0A3D5SRM2-F1
#
_entry.id   AF-A0A3D5SRM2-F1
#
_cell.length_a   1.000
_cell.length_b   1.000
_cell.length_c   1.000
_cell.angle_alpha   90.00
_cell.angle_beta   90.00
_cell.angle_gamma   90.00
#
_symmetry.space_group_name_H-M   'P 1'
#
loop_
_entity.id
_entity.type
_entity.pdbx_description
1 polymer ?
#
loop_
_entity_poly.entity_id
_entity_poly.type
_entity_poly.pdbx_seq_one_letter_code
_entity_poly.pdbx_strand_id
1 'polypeptide(L)'
;MYVFGKTGTATQIGGFRTQGWFVGFASDTDESAKGDAELAPEKVKLAVLVFLTKAHGSEAAQIARPIFAAGVRASATENAIAKQQEIELSNAGVARNLTATSSPGVAAAPALVRVHLVRENITRQLSLEDYVRGVVAAEGSIESEPEALKALAIASRTYALKNIGRHAHDGYDFCTTTHCQRFRLLDSNSTRDVSSAVAEAVDATRGEVLRDTNNQLVDAYFSASCGGATANIGSVWGGNAPPYLRGVRDEYCAGEAHHSWTDVISEKQLLAALKSDPRTDVGDHLAGLSVLRRDASGRAELITIEGERRLTVRGWDFKIIVGRALGWNYLKSSRFEIARSGSNFVFRGSGFGHGLGLCQEGAHVMATRGASYRQILAKYFPSTEITNADRHPTSADLMWRGEPHMFSAKIDHSASQRASPARAFRQTLRSEDFRISYPGHIPEREIETLLNTLQASRRSLIGRAAAAGFTVQFPVLEIFINETTGDFVGHTGQPAWAAAATKGTRIELQPLETLKRRRILETTLRHELVHAFVDALGHGRAPRWLAEGLALYFAGEGQLVARYQPRQRLTLEQIEKQLAEANPANSPNEMRTAYAAAYNEVKRLIETEGETNVWRRVAK
;
A
#
# COMPACT_ATOMS: atom_id res chain seq x y z
N MET A 1 27.27 -23.48 -13.98
CA MET A 1 26.57 -24.76 -13.81
C MET A 1 25.06 -24.59 -14.01
N TYR A 2 24.51 -25.35 -14.94
CA TYR A 2 23.08 -25.50 -15.23
C TYR A 2 22.55 -26.72 -14.50
N VAL A 3 21.35 -26.61 -13.93
CA VAL A 3 20.70 -27.67 -13.15
C VAL A 3 19.41 -28.06 -13.84
N PHE A 4 19.26 -29.34 -14.14
CA PHE A 4 18.07 -29.89 -14.77
C PHE A 4 17.64 -31.15 -14.04
N GLY A 5 16.35 -31.47 -14.08
CA GLY A 5 15.83 -32.62 -13.35
C GLY A 5 14.33 -32.78 -13.50
N LYS A 6 13.84 -33.94 -13.09
CA LYS A 6 12.41 -34.25 -13.04
C LYS A 6 11.96 -34.56 -11.63
N THR A 7 10.74 -34.15 -11.35
CA THR A 7 9.99 -34.58 -10.18
C THR A 7 9.01 -35.67 -10.58
N GLY A 8 8.67 -36.54 -9.64
CA GLY A 8 7.57 -37.47 -9.83
C GLY A 8 6.93 -37.89 -8.52
N THR A 9 5.83 -38.63 -8.64
CA THR A 9 5.06 -39.16 -7.51
C THR A 9 4.52 -40.52 -7.94
N ALA A 10 4.83 -41.58 -7.20
CA ALA A 10 4.45 -42.95 -7.58
C ALA A 10 2.98 -43.29 -7.21
N THR A 11 2.38 -44.21 -7.98
CA THR A 11 0.92 -44.52 -8.05
C THR A 11 0.36 -45.30 -6.84
N GLN A 12 -0.95 -45.55 -6.87
CA GLN A 12 -1.96 -45.37 -5.82
C GLN A 12 -2.28 -46.62 -4.99
N ILE A 13 -2.37 -46.50 -3.65
CA ILE A 13 -3.08 -47.45 -2.77
C ILE A 13 -4.01 -46.63 -1.86
N GLY A 14 -5.32 -46.82 -1.98
CA GLY A 14 -6.31 -46.32 -1.01
C GLY A 14 -6.63 -44.82 -1.00
N GLY A 15 -6.33 -44.07 -2.08
CA GLY A 15 -6.82 -42.68 -2.24
C GLY A 15 -5.96 -41.58 -1.59
N PHE A 16 -4.89 -41.91 -0.87
CA PHE A 16 -3.83 -40.97 -0.47
C PHE A 16 -2.53 -41.31 -1.21
N ARG A 17 -1.89 -40.32 -1.86
CA ARG A 17 -0.57 -40.49 -2.52
C ARG A 17 0.54 -40.34 -1.47
N THR A 18 1.53 -41.24 -1.48
CA THR A 18 2.43 -41.38 -0.31
C THR A 18 3.93 -41.33 -0.60
N GLN A 19 4.43 -41.08 -1.82
CA GLN A 19 5.89 -41.04 -2.07
C GLN A 19 6.27 -40.03 -3.16
N GLY A 20 6.97 -38.96 -2.78
CA GLY A 20 7.44 -37.90 -3.67
C GLY A 20 8.93 -38.08 -3.96
N TRP A 21 9.32 -37.93 -5.22
CA TRP A 21 10.73 -38.08 -5.60
C TRP A 21 11.20 -36.99 -6.55
N PHE A 22 12.50 -36.74 -6.52
CA PHE A 22 13.20 -35.83 -7.40
C PHE A 22 14.52 -36.45 -7.84
N VAL A 23 14.80 -36.35 -9.14
CA VAL A 23 16.09 -36.70 -9.75
C VAL A 23 16.58 -35.49 -10.51
N GLY A 24 17.78 -35.01 -10.18
CA GLY A 24 18.39 -33.88 -10.88
C GLY A 24 19.88 -34.06 -11.08
N PHE A 25 20.38 -33.40 -12.11
CA PHE A 25 21.77 -33.38 -12.51
C PHE A 25 22.22 -31.94 -12.74
N ALA A 26 23.51 -31.69 -12.59
CA ALA A 26 24.11 -30.40 -12.86
C ALA A 26 25.39 -30.53 -13.68
N SER A 27 25.56 -29.64 -14.66
CA SER A 27 26.70 -29.59 -15.58
C SER A 27 27.12 -28.14 -15.84
N ASP A 28 28.36 -27.88 -16.25
CA ASP A 28 28.85 -26.52 -16.52
C ASP A 28 28.37 -25.93 -17.86
N THR A 29 27.78 -26.75 -18.74
CA THR A 29 27.29 -26.35 -20.07
C THR A 29 25.78 -26.54 -20.20
N ASP A 30 25.09 -25.58 -20.83
CA ASP A 30 23.65 -25.65 -21.11
C ASP A 30 23.41 -26.28 -22.48
N GLU A 31 23.57 -27.59 -22.57
CA GLU A 31 23.22 -28.31 -23.79
C GLU A 31 21.71 -28.64 -23.85
N SER A 32 20.96 -28.41 -22.75
CA SER A 32 19.51 -28.66 -22.67
C SER A 32 18.65 -27.65 -23.43
N ALA A 33 19.21 -26.48 -23.77
CA ALA A 33 18.57 -25.47 -24.60
C ALA A 33 18.55 -25.81 -26.11
N LYS A 34 19.27 -26.85 -26.53
CA LYS A 34 19.24 -27.39 -27.90
C LYS A 34 18.47 -28.71 -27.86
N GLY A 35 17.21 -28.69 -28.30
CA GLY A 35 16.30 -29.84 -28.24
C GLY A 35 16.97 -31.17 -28.64
N ASP A 36 16.74 -32.18 -27.80
CA ASP A 36 17.09 -33.61 -27.96
C ASP A 36 18.58 -34.00 -28.01
N ALA A 37 19.50 -33.21 -27.47
CA ALA A 37 20.88 -33.68 -27.21
C ALA A 37 20.99 -34.36 -25.82
N GLU A 38 21.27 -35.67 -25.79
CA GLU A 38 21.59 -36.39 -24.55
C GLU A 38 22.93 -35.89 -23.97
N LEU A 39 22.89 -35.43 -22.72
CA LEU A 39 24.07 -34.93 -22.02
C LEU A 39 24.99 -36.11 -21.69
N ALA A 40 26.22 -36.11 -22.23
CA ALA A 40 27.15 -37.21 -22.02
C ALA A 40 27.47 -37.39 -20.52
N PRO A 41 27.44 -38.62 -19.96
CA PRO A 41 27.55 -38.85 -18.51
C PRO A 41 28.79 -38.22 -17.85
N GLU A 42 29.92 -38.19 -18.56
CA GLU A 42 31.17 -37.59 -18.13
C GLU A 42 31.10 -36.06 -17.91
N LYS A 43 30.08 -35.39 -18.45
CA LYS A 43 29.84 -33.96 -18.25
C LYS A 43 28.97 -33.65 -17.03
N VAL A 44 28.41 -34.67 -16.36
CA VAL A 44 27.61 -34.48 -15.14
C VAL A 44 28.57 -34.31 -13.95
N LYS A 45 28.49 -33.14 -13.30
CA LYS A 45 29.34 -32.79 -12.16
C LYS A 45 28.69 -33.13 -10.82
N LEU A 46 27.36 -33.14 -10.77
CA LEU A 46 26.61 -33.45 -9.56
C LEU A 46 25.28 -34.09 -9.92
N ALA A 47 24.98 -35.23 -9.31
CA ALA A 47 23.69 -35.91 -9.39
C ALA A 47 23.05 -35.94 -7.99
N VAL A 48 21.77 -35.59 -7.90
CA VAL A 48 21.02 -35.58 -6.64
C VAL A 48 19.72 -36.35 -6.82
N LEU A 49 19.54 -37.37 -5.97
CA LEU A 49 18.36 -38.20 -5.89
C LEU A 49 17.71 -37.99 -4.53
N VAL A 50 16.43 -37.63 -4.51
CA VAL A 50 15.66 -37.44 -3.27
C VAL A 50 14.39 -38.26 -3.34
N PHE A 51 14.18 -39.12 -2.34
CA PHE A 51 12.94 -39.86 -2.13
C PHE A 51 12.36 -39.50 -0.76
N LEU A 52 11.11 -39.08 -0.74
CA LEU A 52 10.41 -38.66 0.46
C LEU A 52 9.11 -39.45 0.63
N THR A 53 8.94 -40.01 1.83
CA THR A 53 7.68 -40.63 2.23
C THR A 53 6.65 -39.57 2.60
N LYS A 54 5.41 -39.79 2.18
CA LYS A 54 4.23 -38.93 2.34
C LYS A 54 4.39 -37.48 1.86
N ALA A 55 5.21 -37.25 0.84
CA ALA A 55 5.46 -35.93 0.29
C ALA A 55 5.18 -35.87 -1.22
N HIS A 56 5.07 -34.66 -1.76
CA HIS A 56 4.98 -34.41 -3.20
C HIS A 56 6.37 -34.26 -3.84
N GLY A 57 6.46 -34.53 -5.15
CA GLY A 57 7.70 -34.34 -5.90
C GLY A 57 8.25 -32.90 -5.86
N SER A 58 7.38 -31.89 -5.70
CA SER A 58 7.79 -30.50 -5.50
C SER A 58 8.51 -30.26 -4.17
N GLU A 59 8.14 -30.99 -3.13
CA GLU A 59 8.81 -30.93 -1.82
C GLU A 59 10.17 -31.63 -1.88
N ALA A 60 10.25 -32.76 -2.59
CA ALA A 60 11.54 -33.42 -2.87
C ALA A 60 12.50 -32.50 -3.66
N ALA A 61 11.99 -31.71 -4.61
CA ALA A 61 12.78 -30.72 -5.34
C ALA A 61 13.24 -29.55 -4.46
N GLN A 62 12.42 -29.11 -3.50
CA GLN A 62 12.81 -28.07 -2.55
C GLN A 62 13.97 -28.52 -1.65
N ILE A 63 13.99 -29.79 -1.23
CA ILE A 63 15.10 -30.37 -0.46
C ILE A 63 16.38 -30.49 -1.30
N ALA A 64 16.27 -30.82 -2.58
CA ALA A 64 17.43 -30.89 -3.47
C ALA A 64 18.05 -29.50 -3.77
N ARG A 65 17.27 -28.43 -3.69
CA ARG A 65 17.67 -27.06 -4.06
C ARG A 65 18.92 -26.52 -3.33
N PRO A 66 19.06 -26.62 -2.00
CA PRO A 66 20.28 -26.18 -1.31
C PRO A 66 21.52 -27.02 -1.70
N ILE A 67 21.35 -28.29 -2.07
CA ILE A 67 22.45 -29.18 -2.46
C ILE A 67 23.04 -28.74 -3.80
N PHE A 68 22.20 -28.46 -4.80
CA PHE A 68 22.68 -27.87 -6.06
C PHE A 68 23.27 -26.48 -5.88
N ALA A 69 22.68 -25.65 -5.02
CA ALA A 69 23.23 -24.33 -4.73
C ALA A 69 24.63 -24.41 -4.09
N ALA A 70 24.90 -25.43 -3.28
CA ALA A 70 26.23 -25.68 -2.73
C ALA A 70 27.21 -26.16 -3.81
N GLY A 71 26.81 -27.08 -4.67
CA GLY A 71 27.64 -27.54 -5.79
C GLY A 71 28.00 -26.42 -6.78
N VAL A 72 27.06 -25.54 -7.10
CA VAL A 72 27.28 -24.37 -7.96
C VAL A 72 28.30 -23.41 -7.34
N ARG A 73 28.22 -23.19 -6.01
CA ARG A 73 29.19 -22.35 -5.30
C ARG A 73 30.60 -22.94 -5.30
N ALA A 74 30.73 -24.26 -5.13
CA ALA A 74 32.03 -24.94 -5.18
C ALA A 74 32.69 -24.80 -6.56
N SER A 75 31.93 -25.04 -7.64
CA SER A 75 32.42 -24.87 -9.02
C SER A 75 32.76 -23.41 -9.37
N ALA A 76 31.99 -22.43 -8.86
CA ALA A 76 32.27 -21.01 -9.09
C ALA A 76 33.59 -20.56 -8.43
N THR A 77 33.91 -21.09 -7.25
CA THR A 77 35.16 -20.80 -6.55
C THR A 77 36.37 -21.40 -7.27
N GLU A 78 36.26 -22.64 -7.77
CA GLU A 78 37.32 -23.27 -8.57
C GLU A 78 37.59 -22.51 -9.88
N ASN A 79 36.53 -22.07 -10.58
CA ASN A 79 36.66 -21.28 -11.80
C ASN A 79 37.22 -19.86 -11.56
N ALA A 80 36.94 -19.25 -10.41
CA ALA A 80 37.49 -17.95 -10.04
C ALA A 80 39.00 -18.02 -9.78
N ILE A 81 39.46 -19.09 -9.11
CA ILE A 81 40.89 -19.32 -8.85
C ILE A 81 41.67 -19.54 -10.17
N ALA A 82 41.12 -20.32 -11.10
CA ALA A 82 41.73 -20.54 -12.42
C ALA A 82 41.84 -19.25 -13.25
N LYS A 83 40.80 -18.40 -13.22
CA LYS A 83 40.76 -17.14 -13.98
C LYS A 83 41.71 -16.08 -13.41
N GLN A 84 41.98 -16.13 -12.11
CA GLN A 84 42.89 -15.19 -11.45
C GLN A 84 44.37 -15.50 -11.76
N GLN A 85 44.70 -16.78 -11.98
CA GLN A 85 46.02 -17.21 -12.47
C GLN A 85 46.28 -16.80 -13.94
N GLU A 86 45.24 -16.79 -14.79
CA GLU A 86 45.33 -16.32 -16.17
C GLU A 86 45.56 -14.79 -16.29
N ILE A 87 44.98 -14.01 -15.39
CA ILE A 87 45.06 -12.54 -15.38
C ILE A 87 46.44 -12.04 -14.88
N GLU A 88 47.08 -12.77 -13.96
CA GLU A 88 48.44 -12.43 -13.49
C GLU A 88 49.50 -12.66 -14.56
N LEU A 89 49.29 -13.61 -15.49
CA LEU A 89 50.18 -13.85 -16.63
C LEU A 89 50.03 -12.79 -17.75
N SER A 90 48.87 -12.14 -17.88
CA SER A 90 48.62 -11.13 -18.93
C SER A 90 49.06 -9.71 -18.57
N ASN A 91 49.15 -9.38 -17.27
CA ASN A 91 49.41 -8.00 -16.81
C ASN A 91 50.88 -7.57 -16.79
N ALA A 92 51.83 -8.45 -17.14
CA ALA A 92 53.25 -8.11 -17.25
C ALA A 92 53.63 -7.37 -18.55
N GLY A 93 52.70 -7.17 -19.49
CA GLY A 93 53.04 -6.87 -20.89
C GLY A 93 52.94 -5.43 -21.40
N VAL A 94 52.04 -4.57 -20.90
CA VAL A 94 51.70 -3.37 -21.69
C VAL A 94 51.43 -2.13 -20.84
N ALA A 95 52.49 -1.34 -20.62
CA ALA A 95 52.39 0.07 -20.31
C ALA A 95 53.00 0.87 -21.47
N ARG A 96 52.17 1.63 -22.20
CA ARG A 96 52.42 3.03 -22.65
C ARG A 96 51.46 3.50 -23.75
N ASN A 97 51.09 4.78 -23.61
CA ASN A 97 50.60 5.75 -24.60
C ASN A 97 49.13 5.64 -25.06
N LEU A 98 48.29 6.60 -24.66
CA LEU A 98 48.08 7.87 -25.38
C LEU A 98 47.05 8.75 -24.64
N THR A 99 47.38 10.02 -24.51
CA THR A 99 46.56 11.11 -23.98
C THR A 99 45.66 11.75 -25.04
N ALA A 100 44.57 12.35 -24.54
CA ALA A 100 43.65 13.34 -25.12
C ALA A 100 42.40 12.82 -25.85
N THR A 101 41.24 12.94 -25.19
CA THR A 101 40.14 13.86 -25.58
C THR A 101 38.96 13.80 -24.59
N SER A 102 38.29 14.96 -24.46
CA SER A 102 37.01 15.24 -23.76
C SER A 102 36.92 15.01 -22.25
N SER A 103 36.80 16.13 -21.51
CA SER A 103 36.31 16.16 -20.14
C SER A 103 34.95 15.44 -20.05
N PRO A 104 34.75 14.47 -19.13
CA PRO A 104 33.43 13.93 -18.87
C PRO A 104 32.56 15.05 -18.29
N GLY A 105 31.42 15.32 -18.95
CA GLY A 105 30.35 16.09 -18.34
C GLY A 105 30.01 15.47 -17.00
N VAL A 106 30.04 16.27 -15.94
CA VAL A 106 29.67 15.85 -14.59
C VAL A 106 28.22 15.37 -14.66
N ALA A 107 28.01 14.06 -14.60
CA ALA A 107 26.68 13.46 -14.48
C ALA A 107 25.99 14.08 -13.25
N ALA A 108 24.82 14.67 -13.45
CA ALA A 108 24.02 15.19 -12.35
C ALA A 108 23.77 14.05 -11.34
N ALA A 109 23.93 14.34 -10.05
CA ALA A 109 23.71 13.34 -9.01
C ALA A 109 22.28 12.77 -9.13
N PRO A 110 22.10 11.43 -9.04
CA PRO A 110 20.78 10.83 -9.21
C PRO A 110 19.83 11.37 -8.16
N ALA A 111 18.66 11.86 -8.60
CA ALA A 111 17.61 12.31 -7.69
C ALA A 111 17.25 11.16 -6.73
N LEU A 112 17.43 11.37 -5.43
CA LEU A 112 17.06 10.40 -4.39
C LEU A 112 15.66 10.68 -3.88
N VAL A 113 14.90 9.64 -3.64
CA VAL A 113 13.54 9.71 -3.06
C VAL A 113 13.47 8.84 -1.81
N ARG A 114 12.74 9.31 -0.80
CA ARG A 114 12.50 8.58 0.45
C ARG A 114 11.13 7.91 0.38
N VAL A 115 11.10 6.58 0.44
CA VAL A 115 9.89 5.78 0.29
C VAL A 115 9.60 5.05 1.59
N HIS A 116 8.42 5.29 2.15
CA HIS A 116 7.94 4.64 3.35
C HIS A 116 7.22 3.32 3.02
N LEU A 117 7.82 2.23 3.47
CA LEU A 117 7.27 0.89 3.40
C LEU A 117 6.26 0.71 4.54
N VAL A 118 4.96 0.87 4.26
CA VAL A 118 3.89 1.00 5.28
C VAL A 118 3.78 -0.28 6.10
N ARG A 119 3.86 -1.45 5.46
CA ARG A 119 3.79 -2.74 6.16
C ARG A 119 4.99 -2.92 7.12
N GLU A 120 6.18 -2.63 6.63
CA GLU A 120 7.43 -2.76 7.36
C GLU A 120 7.63 -1.59 8.36
N ASN A 121 6.95 -0.46 8.16
CA ASN A 121 7.12 0.84 8.83
C ASN A 121 8.58 1.34 8.78
N ILE A 122 9.20 1.25 7.61
CA ILE A 122 10.60 1.68 7.40
C ILE A 122 10.65 2.62 6.20
N THR A 123 11.37 3.73 6.33
CA THR A 123 11.68 4.61 5.20
C THR A 123 12.99 4.19 4.56
N ARG A 124 12.97 3.93 3.25
CA ARG A 124 14.15 3.62 2.44
C ARG A 124 14.45 4.79 1.51
N GLN A 125 15.72 5.15 1.41
CA GLN A 125 16.18 6.09 0.40
C GLN A 125 16.57 5.29 -0.85
N LEU A 126 16.00 5.65 -1.99
CA LEU A 126 16.18 4.96 -3.27
C LEU A 126 16.58 5.98 -4.33
N SER A 127 17.26 5.53 -5.38
CA SER A 127 17.32 6.34 -6.60
C SER A 127 15.91 6.48 -7.20
N LEU A 128 15.65 7.59 -7.88
CA LEU A 128 14.37 7.79 -8.57
C LEU A 128 14.06 6.63 -9.53
N GLU A 129 15.07 6.11 -10.24
CA GLU A 129 14.88 5.01 -11.19
C GLU A 129 14.55 3.69 -10.47
N ASP A 130 15.15 3.41 -9.30
CA ASP A 130 14.78 2.22 -8.53
C ASP A 130 13.37 2.34 -7.93
N TYR A 131 12.96 3.56 -7.56
CA TYR A 131 11.58 3.82 -7.18
C TYR A 131 10.63 3.55 -8.35
N VAL A 132 10.92 4.09 -9.53
CA VAL A 132 10.10 3.90 -10.75
C VAL A 132 10.04 2.42 -11.12
N ARG A 133 11.15 1.67 -11.07
CA ARG A 133 11.15 0.21 -11.27
C ARG A 133 10.21 -0.50 -10.30
N GLY A 134 10.25 -0.15 -9.01
CA GLY A 134 9.37 -0.75 -8.01
C GLY A 134 7.90 -0.38 -8.17
N VAL A 135 7.59 0.81 -8.69
CA VAL A 135 6.22 1.22 -9.06
C VAL A 135 5.73 0.45 -10.27
N VAL A 136 6.50 0.45 -11.37
CA VAL A 136 6.10 -0.23 -12.62
C VAL A 136 5.96 -1.74 -12.39
N ALA A 137 6.83 -2.34 -11.57
CA ALA A 137 6.72 -3.76 -11.22
C ALA A 137 5.50 -4.09 -10.34
N ALA A 138 4.93 -3.11 -9.62
CA ALA A 138 3.77 -3.31 -8.74
C ALA A 138 2.44 -2.95 -9.43
N GLU A 139 2.42 -1.89 -10.23
CA GLU A 139 1.24 -1.37 -10.94
C GLU A 139 1.05 -2.03 -12.31
N GLY A 140 2.15 -2.44 -12.97
CA GLY A 140 2.17 -3.14 -14.25
C GLY A 140 2.36 -4.66 -14.12
N SER A 141 1.95 -5.26 -12.99
CA SER A 141 2.27 -6.67 -12.67
C SER A 141 1.73 -7.70 -13.67
N ILE A 142 0.76 -7.31 -14.51
CA ILE A 142 0.17 -8.14 -15.56
C ILE A 142 0.47 -7.59 -16.97
N GLU A 143 1.20 -6.48 -17.07
CA GLU A 143 1.55 -5.85 -18.34
C GLU A 143 2.83 -6.49 -18.90
N SER A 144 2.79 -6.84 -20.18
CA SER A 144 3.90 -7.45 -20.91
C SER A 144 4.34 -6.62 -22.12
N GLU A 145 3.55 -5.64 -22.56
CA GLU A 145 3.82 -4.84 -23.74
C GLU A 145 4.89 -3.77 -23.45
N PRO A 146 6.05 -3.80 -24.15
CA PRO A 146 7.14 -2.88 -23.86
C PRO A 146 6.77 -1.40 -23.95
N GLU A 147 5.98 -1.01 -24.96
CA GLU A 147 5.59 0.39 -25.17
C GLU A 147 4.60 0.89 -24.10
N ALA A 148 3.72 0.02 -23.59
CA ALA A 148 2.84 0.34 -22.47
C ALA A 148 3.64 0.47 -21.15
N LEU A 149 4.61 -0.42 -20.90
CA LEU A 149 5.52 -0.33 -19.74
C LEU A 149 6.35 0.97 -19.78
N LYS A 150 6.85 1.36 -20.95
CA LYS A 150 7.57 2.63 -21.15
C LYS A 150 6.69 3.84 -20.83
N ALA A 151 5.45 3.85 -21.32
CA ALA A 151 4.49 4.92 -21.01
C ALA A 151 4.20 5.00 -19.50
N LEU A 152 3.99 3.85 -18.85
CA LEU A 152 3.78 3.78 -17.39
C LEU A 152 5.01 4.26 -16.61
N ALA A 153 6.22 3.94 -17.06
CA ALA A 153 7.47 4.39 -16.43
C ALA A 153 7.61 5.92 -16.47
N ILE A 154 7.37 6.54 -17.63
CA ILE A 154 7.41 8.00 -17.79
C ILE A 154 6.33 8.69 -16.95
N ALA A 155 5.10 8.17 -16.96
CA ALA A 155 4.02 8.71 -16.12
C ALA A 155 4.37 8.62 -14.63
N SER A 156 4.91 7.47 -14.19
CA SER A 156 5.32 7.26 -12.80
C SER A 156 6.47 8.18 -12.37
N ARG A 157 7.48 8.34 -13.23
CA ARG A 157 8.61 9.24 -12.99
C ARG A 157 8.17 10.70 -12.89
N THR A 158 7.30 11.12 -13.80
CA THR A 158 6.74 12.48 -13.82
C THR A 158 5.95 12.75 -12.54
N TYR A 159 5.08 11.81 -12.14
CA TYR A 159 4.33 11.90 -10.89
C TYR A 159 5.27 12.05 -9.69
N ALA A 160 6.28 11.18 -9.59
CA ALA A 160 7.26 11.21 -8.52
C ALA A 160 7.93 12.57 -8.43
N LEU A 161 8.53 13.06 -9.51
CA LEU A 161 9.23 14.35 -9.51
C LEU A 161 8.32 15.53 -9.19
N LYS A 162 7.07 15.52 -9.69
CA LYS A 162 6.06 16.56 -9.40
C LYS A 162 5.66 16.59 -7.92
N ASN A 163 5.71 15.43 -7.25
CA ASN A 163 5.19 15.23 -5.89
C ASN A 163 6.28 14.92 -4.85
N ILE A 164 7.55 15.22 -5.11
CA ILE A 164 8.60 15.12 -4.08
C ILE A 164 8.21 15.95 -2.85
N GLY A 165 8.45 15.37 -1.66
CA GLY A 165 8.06 16.01 -0.41
C GLY A 165 6.55 16.02 -0.13
N ARG A 166 5.75 15.22 -0.84
CA ARG A 166 4.31 15.04 -0.54
C ARG A 166 4.06 14.67 0.93
N HIS A 167 4.98 13.91 1.52
CA HIS A 167 5.00 13.54 2.93
C HIS A 167 6.20 14.16 3.68
N ALA A 168 6.71 15.31 3.23
CA ALA A 168 7.90 15.93 3.83
C ALA A 168 7.75 16.15 5.34
N HIS A 169 6.52 16.42 5.77
CA HIS A 169 6.14 16.52 7.17
C HIS A 169 6.41 15.22 7.96
N ASP A 170 6.15 14.06 7.35
CA ASP A 170 6.28 12.73 7.96
C ASP A 170 7.69 12.13 7.74
N GLY A 171 8.61 12.90 7.14
CA GLY A 171 10.01 12.53 6.95
C GLY A 171 10.32 11.70 5.71
N TYR A 172 9.35 11.51 4.81
CA TYR A 172 9.51 10.76 3.57
C TYR A 172 8.84 11.47 2.38
N ASP A 173 9.03 10.97 1.16
CA ASP A 173 8.47 11.57 -0.05
C ASP A 173 7.22 10.80 -0.53
N PHE A 174 7.26 9.46 -0.53
CA PHE A 174 6.16 8.59 -0.99
C PHE A 174 5.89 7.43 -0.04
N CYS A 175 4.66 6.91 -0.02
CA CYS A 175 4.31 5.65 0.65
C CYS A 175 4.07 4.51 -0.36
N THR A 176 4.00 3.27 0.14
CA THR A 176 3.88 2.02 -0.66
C THR A 176 2.48 1.73 -1.22
N THR A 177 1.48 2.51 -0.84
CA THR A 177 0.07 2.24 -1.16
C THR A 177 -0.39 3.06 -2.35
N THR A 178 -1.59 2.75 -2.86
CA THR A 178 -2.26 3.52 -3.92
C THR A 178 -2.62 4.96 -3.52
N HIS A 179 -2.31 5.40 -2.28
CA HIS A 179 -2.36 6.81 -1.88
C HIS A 179 -1.30 7.64 -2.62
N CYS A 180 -0.11 7.08 -2.84
CA CYS A 180 0.93 7.67 -3.66
C CYS A 180 0.96 6.95 -5.01
N GLN A 181 1.61 5.79 -5.03
CA GLN A 181 1.68 4.83 -6.13
C GLN A 181 1.97 3.48 -5.45
N ARG A 182 1.34 2.40 -5.91
CA ARG A 182 1.68 1.08 -5.38
C ARG A 182 3.17 0.83 -5.67
N PHE A 183 3.93 0.54 -4.62
CA PHE A 183 5.37 0.33 -4.72
C PHE A 183 5.71 -1.01 -4.09
N ARG A 184 6.62 -1.75 -4.74
CA ARG A 184 7.26 -2.93 -4.17
C ARG A 184 8.77 -2.67 -4.11
N LEU A 185 9.36 -2.86 -2.94
CA LEU A 185 10.81 -2.85 -2.80
C LEU A 185 11.39 -4.06 -3.54
N LEU A 186 12.40 -3.82 -4.36
CA LEU A 186 13.08 -4.84 -5.17
C LEU A 186 14.45 -5.10 -4.54
N ASP A 187 14.83 -6.37 -4.37
CA ASP A 187 16.19 -6.70 -3.94
C ASP A 187 17.15 -6.54 -5.13
N SER A 188 18.11 -5.61 -5.01
CA SER A 188 19.12 -5.34 -6.04
C SER A 188 20.01 -6.55 -6.35
N ASN A 189 20.06 -7.55 -5.46
CA ASN A 189 20.83 -8.79 -5.64
C ASN A 189 19.97 -9.96 -6.16
N SER A 190 18.66 -9.77 -6.34
CA SER A 190 17.74 -10.76 -6.88
C SER A 190 17.31 -10.39 -8.30
N THR A 191 17.89 -11.02 -9.31
CA THR A 191 17.43 -10.90 -10.71
C THR A 191 16.06 -11.53 -10.98
N ARG A 192 15.42 -12.13 -9.96
CA ARG A 192 14.10 -12.77 -10.05
C ARG A 192 12.95 -11.84 -9.67
N ASP A 193 13.24 -10.67 -9.10
CA ASP A 193 12.21 -9.83 -8.49
C ASP A 193 11.49 -8.93 -9.51
N VAL A 194 12.04 -8.72 -10.70
CA VAL A 194 11.48 -7.85 -11.75
C VAL A 194 11.51 -8.61 -13.08
N SER A 195 10.43 -8.54 -13.87
CA SER A 195 10.49 -9.08 -15.24
C SER A 195 11.50 -8.28 -16.07
N SER A 196 12.26 -8.92 -16.94
CA SER A 196 13.24 -8.22 -17.80
C SER A 196 12.59 -7.06 -18.58
N ALA A 197 11.36 -7.26 -19.05
CA ALA A 197 10.58 -6.24 -19.74
C ALA A 197 10.36 -4.95 -18.92
N VAL A 198 10.11 -5.04 -17.60
CA VAL A 198 9.97 -3.86 -16.74
C VAL A 198 11.30 -3.14 -16.58
N ALA A 199 12.38 -3.88 -16.33
CA ALA A 199 13.71 -3.29 -16.19
C ALA A 199 14.12 -2.57 -17.48
N GLU A 200 13.96 -3.23 -18.64
CA GLU A 200 14.25 -2.69 -19.96
C GLU A 200 13.41 -1.45 -20.29
N ALA A 201 12.11 -1.45 -19.97
CA ALA A 201 11.25 -0.30 -20.24
C ALA A 201 11.62 0.93 -19.40
N VAL A 202 11.94 0.73 -18.12
CA VAL A 202 12.39 1.83 -17.24
C VAL A 202 13.74 2.36 -17.69
N ASP A 203 14.69 1.47 -18.03
CA ASP A 203 16.01 1.87 -18.50
C ASP A 203 15.98 2.57 -19.86
N ALA A 204 15.14 2.10 -20.79
CA ALA A 204 14.96 2.71 -22.11
C ALA A 204 14.32 4.11 -22.05
N THR A 205 13.65 4.45 -20.95
CA THR A 205 12.98 5.76 -20.75
C THR A 205 13.60 6.54 -19.59
N ARG A 206 14.81 6.18 -19.17
CA ARG A 206 15.51 6.82 -18.05
C ARG A 206 15.56 8.33 -18.24
N GLY A 207 15.13 9.08 -17.22
CA GLY A 207 15.08 10.54 -17.24
C GLY A 207 13.97 11.15 -18.12
N GLU A 208 13.21 10.38 -18.90
CA GLU A 208 12.10 10.93 -19.68
C GLU A 208 10.89 11.24 -18.77
N VAL A 209 10.33 12.45 -18.93
CA VAL A 209 9.20 13.01 -18.15
C VAL A 209 8.25 13.79 -19.05
N LEU A 210 7.01 13.98 -18.61
CA LEU A 210 6.02 14.81 -19.29
C LEU A 210 5.99 16.24 -18.74
N ARG A 211 6.03 17.22 -19.64
CA ARG A 211 5.84 18.64 -19.34
C ARG A 211 4.73 19.26 -20.16
N ASP A 212 4.04 20.25 -19.60
CA ASP A 212 3.05 21.03 -20.34
C ASP A 212 3.71 22.11 -21.21
N THR A 213 2.88 22.87 -21.92
CA THR A 213 3.31 23.98 -22.79
C THR A 213 4.05 25.10 -22.04
N ASN A 214 3.92 25.17 -20.72
CA ASN A 214 4.65 26.12 -19.86
C ASN A 214 5.94 25.50 -19.31
N ASN A 215 6.38 24.36 -19.85
CA ASN A 215 7.54 23.61 -19.41
C ASN A 215 7.45 23.14 -17.95
N GLN A 216 6.25 22.99 -17.39
CA GLN A 216 6.04 22.48 -16.03
C GLN A 216 5.76 20.98 -16.05
N LEU A 217 6.27 20.24 -15.07
CA LEU A 217 5.90 18.83 -14.86
C LEU A 217 4.39 18.71 -14.69
N VAL A 218 3.79 17.76 -15.41
CA VAL A 218 2.34 17.54 -15.39
C VAL A 218 1.91 16.63 -14.24
N ASP A 219 0.65 16.73 -13.86
CA ASP A 219 0.02 15.77 -12.94
C ASP A 219 -0.28 14.45 -13.67
N ALA A 220 0.73 13.57 -13.73
CA ALA A 220 0.70 12.31 -14.50
C ALA A 220 0.01 11.16 -13.73
N TYR A 221 -1.32 11.21 -13.63
CA TYR A 221 -2.12 10.13 -13.02
C TYR A 221 -2.32 8.94 -13.98
N PHE A 222 -2.58 7.75 -13.42
CA PHE A 222 -2.94 6.56 -14.19
C PHE A 222 -3.92 5.67 -13.43
N SER A 223 -4.68 4.84 -14.14
CA SER A 223 -5.59 3.86 -13.54
C SER A 223 -5.76 2.64 -14.42
N ALA A 224 -6.22 1.53 -13.83
CA ALA A 224 -6.41 0.26 -14.52
C ALA A 224 -7.25 0.40 -15.80
N SER A 225 -8.43 1.02 -15.68
CA SER A 225 -9.34 1.18 -16.82
C SER A 225 -10.16 2.46 -16.73
N CYS A 226 -10.19 3.24 -17.82
CA CYS A 226 -10.98 4.47 -17.89
C CYS A 226 -12.46 4.20 -18.26
N GLY A 227 -12.80 3.01 -18.77
CA GLY A 227 -14.19 2.65 -19.09
C GLY A 227 -14.75 3.33 -20.35
N GLY A 228 -13.88 3.67 -21.31
CA GLY A 228 -14.22 4.24 -22.62
C GLY A 228 -13.92 5.74 -22.78
N ALA A 229 -13.66 6.44 -21.67
CA ALA A 229 -13.16 7.81 -21.69
C ALA A 229 -12.42 8.14 -20.38
N THR A 230 -11.29 8.84 -20.49
CA THR A 230 -10.59 9.36 -19.32
C THR A 230 -11.39 10.48 -18.68
N ALA A 231 -11.20 10.64 -17.37
CA ALA A 231 -11.94 11.54 -16.54
C ALA A 231 -11.44 12.97 -16.67
N ASN A 232 -12.33 13.91 -16.38
CA ASN A 232 -11.97 15.30 -16.14
C ASN A 232 -11.61 15.50 -14.66
N ILE A 233 -10.43 16.03 -14.35
CA ILE A 233 -10.01 16.23 -12.94
C ILE A 233 -10.93 17.19 -12.18
N GLY A 234 -11.49 18.21 -12.84
CA GLY A 234 -12.43 19.14 -12.23
C GLY A 234 -13.73 18.43 -11.79
N SER A 235 -14.20 17.45 -12.58
CA SER A 235 -15.39 16.67 -12.25
C SER A 235 -15.13 15.62 -11.16
N VAL A 236 -13.93 15.03 -11.11
CA VAL A 236 -13.58 13.98 -10.14
C VAL A 236 -13.13 14.56 -8.80
N TRP A 237 -12.23 15.55 -8.79
CA TRP A 237 -11.59 16.11 -7.60
C TRP A 237 -11.84 17.60 -7.37
N GLY A 238 -12.50 18.30 -8.31
CA GLY A 238 -12.71 19.74 -8.23
C GLY A 238 -11.54 20.56 -8.79
N GLY A 239 -11.72 21.87 -8.89
CA GLY A 239 -10.70 22.81 -9.37
C GLY A 239 -10.64 22.96 -10.89
N ASN A 240 -9.66 23.73 -11.37
CA ASN A 240 -9.45 23.97 -12.80
C ASN A 240 -8.76 22.76 -13.45
N ALA A 241 -9.36 22.24 -14.51
CA ALA A 241 -8.79 21.14 -15.28
C ALA A 241 -7.75 21.65 -16.28
N PRO A 242 -6.46 21.29 -16.13
CA PRO A 242 -5.45 21.61 -17.13
C PRO A 242 -5.77 20.88 -18.44
N PRO A 243 -5.32 21.37 -19.61
CA PRO A 243 -5.67 20.79 -20.91
C PRO A 243 -5.45 19.27 -21.01
N TYR A 244 -4.37 18.78 -20.39
CA TYR A 244 -3.98 17.37 -20.38
C TYR A 244 -4.81 16.46 -19.43
N LEU A 245 -5.73 17.00 -18.61
CA LEU A 245 -6.63 16.24 -17.71
C LEU A 245 -8.11 16.64 -17.86
N ARG A 246 -8.55 16.98 -19.07
CA ARG A 246 -9.97 17.30 -19.37
C ARG A 246 -10.83 16.11 -19.78
N GLY A 247 -10.22 14.94 -19.93
CA GLY A 247 -10.86 13.73 -20.44
C GLY A 247 -10.69 13.58 -21.95
N VAL A 248 -10.33 12.38 -22.38
CA VAL A 248 -10.20 11.97 -23.79
C VAL A 248 -10.99 10.70 -24.02
N ARG A 249 -11.57 10.56 -25.21
CA ARG A 249 -12.21 9.30 -25.62
C ARG A 249 -11.15 8.21 -25.74
N ASP A 250 -11.46 7.02 -25.26
CA ASP A 250 -10.58 5.86 -25.32
C ASP A 250 -11.33 4.63 -25.86
N GLU A 251 -11.16 4.41 -27.15
CA GLU A 251 -11.68 3.26 -27.88
C GLU A 251 -10.88 1.97 -27.63
N TYR A 252 -9.72 2.04 -26.97
CA TYR A 252 -8.81 0.90 -26.83
C TYR A 252 -9.15 0.02 -25.61
N CYS A 253 -9.70 0.57 -24.52
CA CYS A 253 -10.16 -0.23 -23.38
C CYS A 253 -11.58 -0.80 -23.53
N ALA A 254 -12.24 -0.61 -24.68
CA ALA A 254 -13.65 -0.99 -24.88
C ALA A 254 -13.90 -2.50 -24.90
N GLY A 255 -12.87 -3.32 -25.18
CA GLY A 255 -12.95 -4.78 -25.21
C GLY A 255 -12.38 -5.48 -23.98
N GLU A 256 -11.84 -4.73 -23.02
CA GLU A 256 -11.06 -5.26 -21.91
C GLU A 256 -11.92 -5.66 -20.71
N ALA A 257 -11.33 -6.37 -19.75
CA ALA A 257 -12.06 -6.97 -18.62
C ALA A 257 -12.90 -5.98 -17.82
N HIS A 258 -12.48 -4.71 -17.72
CA HIS A 258 -13.18 -3.68 -16.98
C HIS A 258 -14.08 -2.78 -17.85
N HIS A 259 -14.34 -3.12 -19.11
CA HIS A 259 -15.22 -2.33 -19.99
C HIS A 259 -16.66 -2.25 -19.48
N SER A 260 -17.12 -3.23 -18.71
CA SER A 260 -18.42 -3.21 -18.06
C SER A 260 -18.41 -3.97 -16.74
N TRP A 261 -19.25 -3.52 -15.80
CA TRP A 261 -19.52 -4.22 -14.55
C TRP A 261 -20.94 -3.93 -14.08
N THR A 262 -21.50 -4.88 -13.35
CA THR A 262 -22.80 -4.72 -12.67
C THR A 262 -22.67 -5.26 -11.26
N ASP A 263 -23.11 -4.45 -10.30
CA ASP A 263 -23.09 -4.79 -8.88
C ASP A 263 -24.41 -4.35 -8.24
N VAL A 264 -24.84 -5.07 -7.20
CA VAL A 264 -26.10 -4.84 -6.51
C VAL A 264 -25.81 -4.55 -5.04
N ILE A 265 -26.33 -3.44 -4.54
CA ILE A 265 -26.21 -3.04 -3.13
C ILE A 265 -27.61 -2.95 -2.55
N SER A 266 -27.88 -3.66 -1.46
CA SER A 266 -29.16 -3.53 -0.77
C SER A 266 -29.32 -2.13 -0.15
N GLU A 267 -30.55 -1.63 -0.08
CA GLU A 267 -30.88 -0.34 0.54
C GLU A 267 -30.31 -0.25 1.97
N LYS A 268 -30.39 -1.35 2.73
CA LYS A 268 -29.83 -1.44 4.08
C LYS A 268 -28.31 -1.26 4.10
N GLN A 269 -27.58 -1.95 3.21
CA GLN A 269 -26.12 -1.82 3.13
C GLN A 269 -25.71 -0.43 2.65
N LEU A 270 -26.42 0.09 1.64
CA LEU A 270 -26.13 1.40 1.08
C LEU A 270 -26.40 2.49 2.11
N LEU A 271 -27.55 2.48 2.77
CA LEU A 271 -27.86 3.41 3.85
C LEU A 271 -26.82 3.39 4.97
N ALA A 272 -26.39 2.20 5.41
CA ALA A 272 -25.33 2.08 6.41
C ALA A 272 -24.00 2.68 5.93
N ALA A 273 -23.66 2.52 4.65
CA ALA A 273 -22.49 3.14 4.05
C ALA A 273 -22.61 4.66 3.98
N LEU A 274 -23.77 5.19 3.56
CA LEU A 274 -24.00 6.62 3.46
C LEU A 274 -23.97 7.32 4.83
N LYS A 275 -24.48 6.68 5.87
CA LYS A 275 -24.40 7.15 7.26
C LYS A 275 -22.97 7.23 7.82
N SER A 276 -22.01 6.55 7.20
CA SER A 276 -20.62 6.56 7.69
C SER A 276 -19.90 7.90 7.44
N ASP A 277 -20.43 8.74 6.56
CA ASP A 277 -19.87 10.04 6.21
C ASP A 277 -20.96 11.15 6.26
N PRO A 278 -20.74 12.24 7.02
CA PRO A 278 -21.72 13.32 7.16
C PRO A 278 -22.16 13.96 5.84
N ARG A 279 -21.34 13.86 4.78
CA ARG A 279 -21.65 14.40 3.44
C ARG A 279 -22.75 13.63 2.73
N THR A 280 -22.99 12.36 3.12
CA THR A 280 -23.96 11.47 2.48
C THR A 280 -25.02 10.94 3.41
N ASP A 281 -24.89 11.15 4.72
CA ASP A 281 -25.87 10.74 5.70
C ASP A 281 -27.22 11.42 5.42
N VAL A 282 -28.27 10.64 5.13
CA VAL A 282 -29.61 11.15 4.81
C VAL A 282 -30.66 10.77 5.85
N GLY A 283 -30.24 10.38 7.06
CA GLY A 283 -31.14 9.91 8.12
C GLY A 283 -31.35 8.40 8.10
N ASP A 284 -32.44 7.92 8.68
CA ASP A 284 -32.73 6.49 8.88
C ASP A 284 -33.43 5.82 7.68
N HIS A 285 -33.74 6.58 6.62
CA HIS A 285 -34.40 6.09 5.43
C HIS A 285 -33.71 6.57 4.14
N LEU A 286 -33.61 5.68 3.14
CA LEU A 286 -33.14 6.00 1.78
C LEU A 286 -34.31 5.88 0.80
N ALA A 287 -34.94 7.02 0.52
CA ALA A 287 -36.08 7.12 -0.38
C ALA A 287 -35.65 7.03 -1.85
N GLY A 288 -34.50 7.59 -2.21
CA GLY A 288 -34.08 7.70 -3.61
C GLY A 288 -32.59 7.92 -3.79
N LEU A 289 -32.08 7.48 -4.94
CA LEU A 289 -30.70 7.69 -5.35
C LEU A 289 -30.64 7.79 -6.87
N SER A 290 -30.10 8.89 -7.39
CA SER A 290 -30.02 9.13 -8.83
C SER A 290 -28.77 9.93 -9.21
N VAL A 291 -28.29 9.74 -10.44
CA VAL A 291 -27.25 10.58 -11.02
C VAL A 291 -27.92 11.87 -11.50
N LEU A 292 -27.62 12.98 -10.83
CA LEU A 292 -28.18 14.29 -11.16
C LEU A 292 -27.53 14.86 -12.43
N ARG A 293 -26.21 14.71 -12.56
CA ARG A 293 -25.46 15.24 -13.69
C ARG A 293 -24.32 14.32 -14.07
N ARG A 294 -24.11 14.17 -15.38
CA ARG A 294 -22.93 13.52 -15.95
C ARG A 294 -22.00 14.54 -16.57
N ASP A 295 -20.71 14.27 -16.48
CA ASP A 295 -19.72 15.03 -17.23
C ASP A 295 -19.63 14.54 -18.69
N ALA A 296 -18.81 15.21 -19.52
CA ALA A 296 -18.60 14.84 -20.91
C ALA A 296 -17.95 13.46 -21.09
N SER A 297 -17.24 12.96 -20.07
CA SER A 297 -16.71 11.58 -20.06
C SER A 297 -17.80 10.56 -19.72
N GLY A 298 -19.00 10.99 -19.32
CA GLY A 298 -20.17 10.24 -18.88
C GLY A 298 -20.10 9.70 -17.45
N ARG A 299 -19.17 10.19 -16.64
CA ARG A 299 -19.09 9.89 -15.20
C ARG A 299 -20.20 10.61 -14.44
N ALA A 300 -20.64 10.02 -13.34
CA ALA A 300 -21.52 10.71 -12.41
C ALA A 300 -20.74 11.87 -11.78
N GLU A 301 -21.02 13.08 -12.22
CA GLU A 301 -20.41 14.29 -11.68
C GLU A 301 -21.11 14.68 -10.39
N LEU A 302 -22.44 14.66 -10.38
CA LEU A 302 -23.26 14.90 -9.19
C LEU A 302 -24.29 13.79 -9.02
N ILE A 303 -24.47 13.35 -7.78
CA ILE A 303 -25.45 12.35 -7.35
C ILE A 303 -26.36 13.00 -6.33
N THR A 304 -27.67 12.77 -6.48
CA THR A 304 -28.66 13.14 -5.47
C THR A 304 -29.02 11.92 -4.65
N ILE A 305 -28.96 12.08 -3.33
CA ILE A 305 -29.35 11.10 -2.32
C ILE A 305 -30.56 11.67 -1.59
N GLU A 306 -31.67 10.94 -1.60
CA GLU A 306 -32.94 11.35 -1.00
C GLU A 306 -33.27 10.43 0.16
N GLY A 307 -33.37 10.98 1.36
CA GLY A 307 -33.86 10.31 2.55
C GLY A 307 -34.73 11.27 3.36
N GLU A 308 -34.54 11.34 4.67
CA GLU A 308 -35.13 12.40 5.49
C GLU A 308 -34.62 13.80 5.10
N ARG A 309 -33.41 13.85 4.56
CA ARG A 309 -32.81 15.02 3.93
C ARG A 309 -32.35 14.70 2.52
N ARG A 310 -32.41 15.70 1.65
CA ARG A 310 -31.90 15.62 0.28
C ARG A 310 -30.50 16.20 0.23
N LEU A 311 -29.53 15.37 -0.17
CA LEU A 311 -28.13 15.76 -0.32
C LEU A 311 -27.67 15.58 -1.76
N THR A 312 -26.79 16.48 -2.20
CA THR A 312 -26.12 16.36 -3.49
C THR A 312 -24.62 16.29 -3.24
N VAL A 313 -23.99 15.24 -3.76
CA VAL A 313 -22.56 14.98 -3.61
C VAL A 313 -21.92 14.71 -4.97
N ARG A 314 -20.59 14.86 -5.07
CA ARG A 314 -19.88 14.43 -6.27
C ARG A 314 -19.93 12.91 -6.39
N GLY A 315 -20.06 12.39 -7.62
CA GLY A 315 -20.09 10.94 -7.82
C GLY A 315 -18.80 10.24 -7.39
N TRP A 316 -17.65 10.92 -7.50
CA TRP A 316 -16.39 10.42 -6.93
C TRP A 316 -16.43 10.31 -5.41
N ASP A 317 -16.91 11.35 -4.71
CA ASP A 317 -17.05 11.35 -3.26
C ASP A 317 -17.97 10.19 -2.81
N PHE A 318 -19.11 10.02 -3.48
CA PHE A 318 -20.03 8.89 -3.26
C PHE A 318 -19.32 7.53 -3.43
N LYS A 319 -18.59 7.34 -4.53
CA LYS A 319 -17.82 6.11 -4.80
C LYS A 319 -16.79 5.83 -3.71
N ILE A 320 -16.09 6.86 -3.23
CA ILE A 320 -15.10 6.73 -2.15
C ILE A 320 -15.77 6.35 -0.82
N ILE A 321 -16.89 6.99 -0.48
CA ILE A 321 -17.61 6.72 0.77
C ILE A 321 -18.16 5.29 0.79
N VAL A 322 -18.87 4.90 -0.27
CA VAL A 322 -19.42 3.55 -0.40
C VAL A 322 -18.31 2.50 -0.43
N GLY A 323 -17.23 2.77 -1.17
CA GLY A 323 -16.08 1.86 -1.26
C GLY A 323 -15.35 1.67 0.07
N ARG A 324 -15.22 2.71 0.90
CA ARG A 324 -14.64 2.61 2.25
C ARG A 324 -15.50 1.79 3.21
N ALA A 325 -16.82 1.88 3.07
CA ALA A 325 -17.75 1.19 3.95
C ALA A 325 -18.02 -0.27 3.54
N LEU A 326 -18.13 -0.54 2.23
CA LEU A 326 -18.56 -1.84 1.71
C LEU A 326 -17.46 -2.59 0.94
N GLY A 327 -16.34 -1.94 0.61
CA GLY A 327 -15.26 -2.48 -0.21
C GLY A 327 -15.27 -1.96 -1.65
N TRP A 328 -14.10 -1.96 -2.27
CA TRP A 328 -13.85 -1.32 -3.57
C TRP A 328 -14.43 -2.06 -4.79
N ASN A 329 -14.93 -3.28 -4.60
CA ASN A 329 -15.45 -4.11 -5.70
C ASN A 329 -16.88 -3.78 -6.12
N TYR A 330 -17.67 -3.12 -5.25
CA TYR A 330 -19.06 -2.74 -5.55
C TYR A 330 -19.17 -1.56 -6.52
N LEU A 331 -18.33 -0.53 -6.33
CA LEU A 331 -18.28 0.65 -7.19
C LEU A 331 -16.85 0.83 -7.71
N LYS A 332 -16.57 0.19 -8.85
CA LYS A 332 -15.22 0.14 -9.42
C LYS A 332 -14.74 1.49 -9.98
N SER A 333 -15.68 2.35 -10.40
CA SER A 333 -15.41 3.70 -10.91
C SER A 333 -16.53 4.68 -10.56
N SER A 334 -16.37 5.96 -10.93
CA SER A 334 -17.46 6.96 -10.91
C SER A 334 -18.31 6.97 -12.19
N ARG A 335 -18.03 6.08 -13.15
CA ARG A 335 -18.77 5.94 -14.42
C ARG A 335 -19.80 4.83 -14.28
N PHE A 336 -20.97 5.19 -13.77
CA PHE A 336 -22.07 4.24 -13.59
C PHE A 336 -23.45 4.88 -13.74
N GLU A 337 -24.43 4.02 -13.88
CA GLU A 337 -25.86 4.30 -13.79
C GLU A 337 -26.43 3.61 -12.56
N ILE A 338 -27.54 4.15 -12.05
CA ILE A 338 -28.20 3.66 -10.86
C ILE A 338 -29.63 3.31 -11.26
N ALA A 339 -30.04 2.09 -10.97
CA ALA A 339 -31.43 1.64 -11.09
C ALA A 339 -31.90 1.09 -9.76
N ARG A 340 -33.18 1.27 -9.44
CA ARG A 340 -33.81 0.61 -8.27
C ARG A 340 -34.45 -0.70 -8.70
N SER A 341 -34.24 -1.75 -7.92
CA SER A 341 -34.87 -3.06 -8.09
C SER A 341 -35.38 -3.53 -6.74
N GLY A 342 -36.65 -3.21 -6.44
CA GLY A 342 -37.23 -3.42 -5.11
C GLY A 342 -36.49 -2.62 -4.04
N SER A 343 -36.00 -3.31 -3.01
CA SER A 343 -35.17 -2.74 -1.92
C SER A 343 -33.67 -2.71 -2.25
N ASN A 344 -33.28 -2.93 -3.51
CA ASN A 344 -31.88 -2.91 -3.94
C ASN A 344 -31.61 -1.78 -4.93
N PHE A 345 -30.36 -1.32 -4.96
CA PHE A 345 -29.81 -0.44 -5.97
C PHE A 345 -28.85 -1.24 -6.86
N VAL A 346 -29.13 -1.24 -8.16
CA VAL A 346 -28.31 -1.87 -9.19
C VAL A 346 -27.44 -0.80 -9.81
N PHE A 347 -26.12 -0.99 -9.71
CA PHE A 347 -25.13 -0.13 -10.33
C PHE A 347 -24.61 -0.83 -11.57
N ARG A 348 -24.70 -0.15 -12.72
CA ARG A 348 -24.11 -0.61 -13.99
C ARG A 348 -23.08 0.41 -14.42
N GLY A 349 -21.83 0.01 -14.58
CA GLY A 349 -20.78 0.95 -14.89
C GLY A 349 -19.69 0.37 -15.77
N SER A 350 -18.67 1.18 -15.99
CA SER A 350 -17.48 0.80 -16.74
C SER A 350 -16.22 1.40 -16.12
N GLY A 351 -15.07 0.80 -16.40
CA GLY A 351 -13.77 1.22 -15.88
C GLY A 351 -13.51 0.79 -14.44
N PHE A 352 -12.27 0.98 -14.02
CA PHE A 352 -11.75 0.63 -12.71
C PHE A 352 -10.71 1.68 -12.27
N GLY A 353 -11.01 2.39 -11.19
CA GLY A 353 -10.19 3.49 -10.66
C GLY A 353 -10.76 4.88 -10.96
N HIS A 354 -9.92 5.91 -10.81
CA HIS A 354 -10.33 7.31 -11.03
C HIS A 354 -10.47 7.67 -12.51
N GLY A 355 -9.77 6.99 -13.42
CA GLY A 355 -9.83 7.23 -14.85
C GLY A 355 -9.09 8.48 -15.33
N LEU A 356 -8.26 9.11 -14.49
CA LEU A 356 -7.48 10.30 -14.85
C LEU A 356 -6.18 9.89 -15.53
N GLY A 357 -5.81 10.59 -16.60
CA GLY A 357 -4.57 10.37 -17.33
C GLY A 357 -4.52 9.02 -18.03
N LEU A 358 -3.40 8.30 -17.87
CA LEU A 358 -3.10 7.06 -18.58
C LEU A 358 -4.07 5.93 -18.19
N CYS A 359 -4.76 5.35 -19.17
CA CYS A 359 -5.51 4.10 -19.01
C CYS A 359 -4.58 2.92 -19.26
N GLN A 360 -4.36 2.05 -18.27
CA GLN A 360 -3.43 0.91 -18.42
C GLN A 360 -3.92 -0.09 -19.48
N GLU A 361 -5.18 -0.52 -19.41
CA GLU A 361 -5.81 -1.38 -20.43
C GLU A 361 -5.77 -0.78 -21.83
N GLY A 362 -6.10 0.51 -21.96
CA GLY A 362 -6.05 1.17 -23.26
C GLY A 362 -4.62 1.33 -23.78
N ALA A 363 -3.63 1.57 -22.91
CA ALA A 363 -2.21 1.62 -23.27
C ALA A 363 -1.69 0.25 -23.74
N HIS A 364 -2.08 -0.83 -23.05
CA HIS A 364 -1.81 -2.21 -23.45
C HIS A 364 -2.30 -2.47 -24.89
N VAL A 365 -3.59 -2.24 -25.13
CA VAL A 365 -4.20 -2.49 -26.45
C VAL A 365 -3.60 -1.59 -27.54
N MET A 366 -3.26 -0.33 -27.22
CA MET A 366 -2.53 0.54 -28.16
C MET A 366 -1.15 -0.04 -28.51
N ALA A 367 -0.40 -0.52 -27.51
CA ALA A 367 0.92 -1.10 -27.70
C ALA A 367 0.86 -2.40 -28.52
N THR A 368 -0.08 -3.31 -28.21
CA THR A 368 -0.32 -4.53 -29.00
C THR A 368 -0.70 -4.22 -30.46
N ARG A 369 -1.31 -3.06 -30.72
CA ARG A 369 -1.60 -2.55 -32.08
C ARG A 369 -0.43 -1.78 -32.71
N GLY A 370 0.75 -1.79 -32.10
CA GLY A 370 1.97 -1.19 -32.63
C GLY A 370 2.15 0.30 -32.32
N ALA A 371 1.34 0.90 -31.44
CA ALA A 371 1.56 2.27 -31.02
C ALA A 371 2.79 2.38 -30.12
N SER A 372 3.63 3.37 -30.39
CA SER A 372 4.76 3.72 -29.52
C SER A 372 4.31 4.36 -28.21
N TYR A 373 5.15 4.29 -27.18
CA TYR A 373 4.91 4.96 -25.89
C TYR A 373 4.67 6.47 -26.04
N ARG A 374 5.29 7.10 -27.05
CA ARG A 374 5.09 8.53 -27.37
C ARG A 374 3.66 8.79 -27.85
N GLN A 375 3.13 7.92 -28.73
CA GLN A 375 1.74 8.02 -29.20
C GLN A 375 0.74 7.71 -28.08
N ILE A 376 1.04 6.73 -27.23
CA ILE A 376 0.25 6.41 -26.04
C ILE A 376 0.15 7.64 -25.12
N LEU A 377 1.28 8.20 -24.70
CA LEU A 377 1.31 9.37 -23.82
C LEU A 377 0.66 10.59 -24.45
N ALA A 378 0.86 10.84 -25.75
CA ALA A 378 0.20 11.94 -26.45
C ALA A 378 -1.33 11.83 -26.48
N LYS A 379 -1.88 10.60 -26.53
CA LYS A 379 -3.33 10.39 -26.43
C LYS A 379 -3.83 10.69 -25.02
N TYR A 380 -3.18 10.16 -23.99
CA TYR A 380 -3.67 10.24 -22.61
C TYR A 380 -3.33 11.56 -21.90
N PHE A 381 -2.30 12.26 -22.35
CA PHE A 381 -1.87 13.56 -21.86
C PHE A 381 -1.72 14.54 -23.04
N PRO A 382 -2.84 14.98 -23.66
CA PRO A 382 -2.77 15.89 -24.79
C PRO A 382 -2.17 17.23 -24.40
N SER A 383 -1.49 17.91 -25.33
CA SER A 383 -0.79 19.18 -25.07
C SER A 383 0.36 19.04 -24.05
N THR A 384 1.03 17.89 -24.04
CA THR A 384 2.27 17.65 -23.28
C THR A 384 3.39 17.19 -24.19
N GLU A 385 4.63 17.40 -23.74
CA GLU A 385 5.84 16.97 -24.43
C GLU A 385 6.68 16.07 -23.52
N ILE A 386 7.31 15.07 -24.15
CA ILE A 386 8.31 14.24 -23.48
C ILE A 386 9.64 14.97 -23.53
N THR A 387 10.19 15.27 -22.35
CA THR A 387 11.47 15.93 -22.18
C THR A 387 12.37 15.10 -21.28
N ASN A 388 13.68 15.39 -21.28
CA ASN A 388 14.60 14.79 -20.32
C ASN A 388 14.66 15.65 -19.05
N ALA A 389 14.56 15.02 -17.87
CA ALA A 389 14.64 15.67 -16.57
C ALA A 389 15.96 16.42 -16.33
N ASP A 390 17.04 16.05 -17.04
CA ASP A 390 18.36 16.70 -16.96
C ASP A 390 18.43 18.06 -17.68
N ARG A 391 17.36 18.47 -18.39
CA ARG A 391 17.24 19.86 -18.85
C ARG A 391 16.96 20.74 -17.63
N HIS A 392 18.02 21.39 -17.16
CA HIS A 392 18.01 22.32 -16.02
C HIS A 392 16.77 23.23 -16.02
N PRO A 393 15.99 23.26 -14.92
CA PRO A 393 15.24 24.47 -14.58
C PRO A 393 16.27 25.59 -14.40
N THR A 394 16.11 26.69 -15.13
CA THR A 394 16.98 27.86 -14.93
C THR A 394 16.77 28.41 -13.52
N SER A 395 17.76 29.12 -13.00
CA SER A 395 17.78 29.70 -11.64
C SER A 395 16.56 30.59 -11.30
N ALA A 396 15.73 30.93 -12.29
CA ALA A 396 14.43 31.58 -12.13
C ALA A 396 13.34 30.65 -11.54
N ASP A 397 13.46 29.33 -11.68
CA ASP A 397 12.45 28.34 -11.26
C ASP A 397 12.63 27.88 -9.79
N LEU A 398 13.78 28.20 -9.18
CA LEU A 398 14.16 27.81 -7.80
C LEU A 398 14.16 28.97 -6.80
N MET A 399 13.86 30.19 -7.26
CA MET A 399 13.83 31.41 -6.46
C MET A 399 12.44 32.04 -6.42
N TRP A 400 11.50 31.38 -5.72
CA TRP A 400 10.37 32.10 -5.13
C TRP A 400 10.03 31.52 -3.75
N ARG A 401 10.73 32.04 -2.73
CA ARG A 401 10.29 32.06 -1.33
C ARG A 401 9.69 33.44 -1.06
N GLY A 402 8.66 33.47 -0.22
CA GLY A 402 7.69 34.55 -0.08
C GLY A 402 8.22 35.93 0.33
N GLU A 403 7.43 36.95 0.00
CA GLU A 403 6.81 37.94 0.91
C GLU A 403 5.80 38.81 0.09
N PRO A 404 4.84 39.53 0.72
CA PRO A 404 3.58 39.96 0.15
C PRO A 404 3.60 41.38 -0.44
N HIS A 405 2.98 41.59 -1.60
CA HIS A 405 2.66 42.92 -2.10
C HIS A 405 1.18 43.09 -2.42
N MET A 406 0.55 43.85 -1.53
CA MET A 406 -0.71 44.58 -1.65
C MET A 406 -0.55 45.71 -2.69
N PHE A 407 -1.48 45.83 -3.65
CA PHE A 407 -2.08 47.05 -4.25
C PHE A 407 -2.93 46.62 -5.47
N SER A 408 -4.24 46.44 -5.28
CA SER A 408 -5.31 47.43 -5.55
C SER A 408 -5.81 47.42 -6.99
N ALA A 409 -6.91 46.69 -7.22
CA ALA A 409 -7.89 47.02 -8.24
C ALA A 409 -9.28 46.84 -7.60
N LYS A 410 -9.99 47.96 -7.46
CA LYS A 410 -11.35 48.06 -6.90
C LYS A 410 -12.32 47.25 -7.74
N ILE A 411 -12.97 46.24 -7.17
CA ILE A 411 -14.29 45.75 -7.62
C ILE A 411 -15.12 45.39 -6.38
N ASP A 412 -16.38 45.81 -6.41
CA ASP A 412 -17.35 45.98 -5.33
C ASP A 412 -17.67 44.77 -4.45
N HIS A 413 -17.96 45.11 -3.20
CA HIS A 413 -18.49 44.26 -2.14
C HIS A 413 -19.91 43.77 -2.42
N SER A 414 -20.12 42.45 -2.51
CA SER A 414 -21.18 41.75 -1.77
C SER A 414 -21.13 40.23 -1.98
N ALA A 415 -21.53 39.50 -0.93
CA ALA A 415 -21.82 38.05 -0.86
C ALA A 415 -20.69 37.08 -0.43
N SER A 416 -20.59 36.96 0.90
CA SER A 416 -20.40 35.73 1.70
C SER A 416 -19.27 34.75 1.34
N GLN A 417 -18.17 34.91 2.07
CA GLN A 417 -17.12 33.91 2.27
C GLN A 417 -17.65 32.70 3.07
N ARG A 418 -17.43 31.50 2.55
CA ARG A 418 -16.98 30.35 3.37
C ARG A 418 -15.73 29.76 2.71
N ALA A 419 -14.62 29.93 3.41
CA ALA A 419 -13.27 29.59 2.99
C ALA A 419 -13.04 28.08 2.80
N SER A 420 -12.23 27.74 1.81
CA SER A 420 -11.53 26.44 1.72
C SER A 420 -10.38 26.40 2.75
N PRO A 421 -10.08 25.26 3.40
CA PRO A 421 -9.09 25.23 4.47
C PRO A 421 -7.65 25.23 3.94
N ALA A 422 -6.82 25.98 4.65
CA ALA A 422 -5.39 26.16 4.44
C ALA A 422 -4.58 24.89 4.78
N ARG A 423 -3.38 24.79 4.18
CA ARG A 423 -2.28 23.85 4.48
C ARG A 423 -2.08 23.74 6.01
N ALA A 424 -2.30 22.59 6.63
CA ALA A 424 -2.21 22.43 8.08
C ALA A 424 -0.75 22.31 8.57
N PHE A 425 -0.34 23.22 9.46
CA PHE A 425 0.89 23.13 10.25
C PHE A 425 0.69 22.09 11.35
N ARG A 426 1.66 21.21 11.69
CA ARG A 426 1.56 20.32 12.88
C ARG A 426 2.32 20.87 14.06
N GLN A 427 1.91 20.45 15.26
CA GLN A 427 2.52 20.79 16.53
C GLN A 427 2.99 19.53 17.26
N THR A 428 3.88 19.69 18.25
CA THR A 428 4.37 18.60 19.08
C THR A 428 4.37 19.01 20.55
N LEU A 429 3.68 18.24 21.39
CA LEU A 429 3.72 18.38 22.85
C LEU A 429 4.63 17.28 23.42
N ARG A 430 5.53 17.64 24.34
CA ARG A 430 6.50 16.71 24.96
C ARG A 430 6.28 16.65 26.47
N SER A 431 6.33 15.45 27.02
CA SER A 431 6.42 15.17 28.46
C SER A 431 7.51 14.13 28.71
N GLU A 432 7.77 13.81 29.98
CA GLU A 432 8.73 12.78 30.38
C GLU A 432 8.43 11.42 29.73
N ASP A 433 7.15 11.05 29.65
CA ASP A 433 6.72 9.72 29.22
C ASP A 433 6.19 9.67 27.77
N PHE A 434 5.86 10.82 27.18
CA PHE A 434 5.16 10.89 25.90
C PHE A 434 5.63 12.03 25.00
N ARG A 435 5.68 11.77 23.70
CA ARG A 435 5.80 12.78 22.64
C ARG A 435 4.55 12.71 21.76
N ILE A 436 3.73 13.76 21.76
CA ILE A 436 2.46 13.79 21.02
C ILE A 436 2.59 14.73 19.81
N SER A 437 2.48 14.20 18.60
CA SER A 437 2.42 14.97 17.34
C SER A 437 0.98 15.08 16.86
N TYR A 438 0.51 16.28 16.54
CA TYR A 438 -0.89 16.53 16.20
C TYR A 438 -1.07 17.66 15.16
N PRO A 439 -2.16 17.66 14.37
CA PRO A 439 -2.52 18.76 13.48
C PRO A 439 -2.69 20.06 14.27
N GLY A 440 -2.06 21.15 13.81
CA GLY A 440 -1.99 22.42 14.53
C GLY A 440 -3.29 23.22 14.55
N HIS A 441 -4.35 22.73 13.90
CA HIS A 441 -5.71 23.24 14.09
C HIS A 441 -6.38 22.65 15.34
N ILE A 442 -5.82 21.61 15.96
CA ILE A 442 -6.32 21.04 17.22
C ILE A 442 -5.84 21.92 18.37
N PRO A 443 -6.74 22.40 19.26
CA PRO A 443 -6.35 23.21 20.40
C PRO A 443 -5.43 22.43 21.36
N GLU A 444 -4.33 23.06 21.81
CA GLU A 444 -3.34 22.44 22.71
C GLU A 444 -3.97 21.87 24.00
N ARG A 445 -4.97 22.56 24.56
CA ARG A 445 -5.74 22.09 25.74
C ARG A 445 -6.37 20.71 25.55
N GLU A 446 -6.78 20.36 24.34
CA GLU A 446 -7.31 19.03 24.05
C GLU A 446 -6.21 17.97 24.12
N ILE A 447 -5.02 18.31 23.64
CA ILE A 447 -3.84 17.45 23.68
C ILE A 447 -3.33 17.28 25.11
N GLU A 448 -3.39 18.32 25.94
CA GLU A 448 -3.11 18.22 27.38
C GLU A 448 -4.08 17.26 28.09
N THR A 449 -5.37 17.29 27.73
CA THR A 449 -6.37 16.37 28.29
C THR A 449 -6.07 14.91 27.90
N LEU A 450 -5.66 14.70 26.65
CA LEU A 450 -5.20 13.41 26.15
C LEU A 450 -3.94 12.93 26.88
N LEU A 451 -2.96 13.82 27.07
CA LEU A 451 -1.73 13.53 27.82
C LEU A 451 -2.05 13.10 29.26
N ASN A 452 -2.94 13.81 29.94
CA ASN A 452 -3.36 13.46 31.31
C ASN A 452 -3.97 12.05 31.38
N THR A 453 -4.77 11.68 30.37
CA THR A 453 -5.38 10.35 30.26
C THR A 453 -4.32 9.26 30.06
N LEU A 454 -3.33 9.51 29.20
CA LEU A 454 -2.21 8.61 28.94
C LEU A 454 -1.33 8.42 30.19
N GLN A 455 -0.97 9.51 30.87
CA GLN A 455 -0.17 9.48 32.10
C GLN A 455 -0.89 8.75 33.23
N ALA A 456 -2.20 9.00 33.42
CA ALA A 456 -2.99 8.28 34.41
C ALA A 456 -3.05 6.77 34.11
N SER A 457 -3.25 6.40 32.84
CA SER A 457 -3.30 5.00 32.41
C SER A 457 -1.94 4.31 32.55
N ARG A 458 -0.84 5.00 32.22
CA ARG A 458 0.54 4.52 32.39
C ARG A 458 0.87 4.23 33.85
N ARG A 459 0.56 5.16 34.76
CA ARG A 459 0.73 4.97 36.21
C ARG A 459 -0.07 3.78 36.72
N SER A 460 -1.30 3.60 36.24
CA SER A 460 -2.13 2.45 36.61
C SER A 460 -1.50 1.13 36.19
N LEU A 461 -1.02 1.01 34.95
CA LEU A 461 -0.40 -0.23 34.44
C LEU A 461 0.92 -0.55 35.17
N ILE A 462 1.78 0.45 35.38
CA ILE A 462 3.02 0.28 36.15
C ILE A 462 2.72 -0.18 37.58
N GLY A 463 1.74 0.44 38.25
CA GLY A 463 1.35 0.05 39.62
C GLY A 463 0.82 -1.40 39.69
N ARG A 464 0.05 -1.83 38.68
CA ARG A 464 -0.47 -3.20 38.58
C ARG A 464 0.64 -4.23 38.38
N ALA A 465 1.61 -3.96 37.51
CA ALA A 465 2.76 -4.84 37.32
C ALA A 465 3.70 -4.87 38.55
N ALA A 466 3.90 -3.73 39.21
CA ALA A 466 4.66 -3.65 40.45
C ALA A 466 4.01 -4.49 41.56
N ALA A 467 2.68 -4.43 41.70
CA ALA A 467 1.93 -5.30 42.61
C ALA A 467 2.05 -6.80 42.26
N ALA A 468 2.38 -7.12 41.01
CA ALA A 468 2.69 -8.48 40.57
C ALA A 468 4.17 -8.89 40.74
N GLY A 469 5.01 -7.99 41.25
CA GLY A 469 6.43 -8.20 41.51
C GLY A 469 7.37 -7.86 40.34
N PHE A 470 6.90 -7.09 39.35
CA PHE A 470 7.68 -6.73 38.17
C PHE A 470 8.01 -5.24 38.13
N THR A 471 9.26 -4.93 37.78
CA THR A 471 9.69 -3.58 37.42
C THR A 471 9.78 -3.50 35.90
N VAL A 472 8.94 -2.65 35.29
CA VAL A 472 8.89 -2.51 33.82
C VAL A 472 9.62 -1.23 33.41
N GLN A 473 10.65 -1.38 32.59
CA GLN A 473 11.25 -0.24 31.88
C GLN A 473 10.35 0.13 30.70
N PHE A 474 9.36 0.98 30.94
CA PHE A 474 8.41 1.38 29.92
C PHE A 474 8.94 2.58 29.12
N PRO A 475 9.23 2.45 27.81
CA PRO A 475 9.87 3.51 27.04
C PRO A 475 8.98 4.74 26.90
N VAL A 476 9.59 5.86 26.48
CA VAL A 476 8.86 7.05 26.03
C VAL A 476 8.07 6.67 24.78
N LEU A 477 6.77 6.97 24.77
CA LEU A 477 5.90 6.63 23.65
C LEU A 477 5.66 7.84 22.74
N GLU A 478 5.70 7.60 21.43
CA GLU A 478 5.30 8.57 20.41
C GLU A 478 3.82 8.38 20.08
N ILE A 479 3.01 9.41 20.31
CA ILE A 479 1.60 9.43 19.94
C ILE A 479 1.44 10.30 18.70
N PHE A 480 0.91 9.74 17.62
CA PHE A 480 0.71 10.46 16.37
C PHE A 480 -0.77 10.54 16.02
N ILE A 481 -1.33 11.75 15.98
CA ILE A 481 -2.74 11.97 15.67
C ILE A 481 -2.91 12.28 14.18
N ASN A 482 -3.54 11.41 13.41
CA ASN A 482 -3.69 11.62 11.98
C ASN A 482 -4.68 12.76 11.66
N GLU A 483 -4.45 13.49 10.56
CA GLU A 483 -5.34 14.60 10.18
C GLU A 483 -6.65 14.10 9.58
N THR A 484 -6.56 13.06 8.75
CA THR A 484 -7.72 12.37 8.19
C THR A 484 -7.68 10.86 8.46
N THR A 485 -8.84 10.19 8.39
CA THR A 485 -8.89 8.73 8.42
C THR A 485 -8.11 8.13 7.24
N GLY A 486 -8.01 8.85 6.13
CA GLY A 486 -7.18 8.44 4.99
C GLY A 486 -5.70 8.39 5.35
N ASP A 487 -5.19 9.40 6.05
CA ASP A 487 -3.78 9.45 6.49
C ASP A 487 -3.49 8.32 7.47
N PHE A 488 -4.41 8.09 8.43
CA PHE A 488 -4.29 6.96 9.37
C PHE A 488 -4.20 5.61 8.66
N VAL A 489 -5.10 5.33 7.71
CA VAL A 489 -5.07 4.09 6.92
C VAL A 489 -3.77 4.01 6.11
N GLY A 490 -3.34 5.13 5.55
CA GLY A 490 -2.10 5.24 4.77
C GLY A 490 -0.84 4.97 5.59
N HIS A 491 -0.77 5.46 6.82
CA HIS A 491 0.39 5.31 7.71
C HIS A 491 0.45 3.94 8.39
N THR A 492 -0.71 3.41 8.79
CA THR A 492 -0.76 2.20 9.62
C THR A 492 -1.02 0.93 8.83
N GLY A 493 -1.55 1.05 7.60
CA GLY A 493 -2.09 -0.09 6.85
C GLY A 493 -3.35 -0.71 7.48
N GLN A 494 -3.85 -0.14 8.58
CA GLN A 494 -5.06 -0.60 9.24
C GLN A 494 -6.31 -0.15 8.46
N PRO A 495 -7.42 -0.90 8.54
CA PRO A 495 -8.66 -0.50 7.89
C PRO A 495 -9.24 0.78 8.51
N ALA A 496 -10.03 1.53 7.74
CA ALA A 496 -10.62 2.82 8.16
C ALA A 496 -11.56 2.72 9.39
N TRP A 497 -11.94 1.51 9.80
CA TRP A 497 -12.71 1.28 11.02
C TRP A 497 -11.83 1.14 12.28
N ALA A 498 -10.54 0.81 12.14
CA ALA A 498 -9.62 0.70 13.27
C ALA A 498 -9.40 2.08 13.88
N ALA A 499 -9.50 2.20 15.20
CA ALA A 499 -9.42 3.49 15.88
C ALA A 499 -7.98 3.99 16.03
N ALA A 500 -7.06 3.05 16.21
CA ALA A 500 -5.65 3.29 16.39
C ALA A 500 -4.82 2.06 16.00
N ALA A 501 -3.50 2.20 16.03
CA ALA A 501 -2.56 1.12 15.84
C ALA A 501 -1.30 1.34 16.70
N THR A 502 -0.87 0.31 17.42
CA THR A 502 0.40 0.31 18.15
C THR A 502 1.47 -0.47 17.40
N LYS A 503 2.65 0.12 17.24
CA LYS A 503 3.84 -0.57 16.71
C LYS A 503 5.08 -0.16 17.51
N GLY A 504 5.52 -1.03 18.41
CA GLY A 504 6.62 -0.76 19.33
C GLY A 504 6.30 0.43 20.22
N THR A 505 7.12 1.49 20.14
CA THR A 505 6.95 2.70 20.96
C THR A 505 6.01 3.74 20.34
N ARG A 506 5.44 3.48 19.15
CA ARG A 506 4.60 4.43 18.43
C ARG A 506 3.14 3.99 18.44
N ILE A 507 2.26 4.89 18.85
CA ILE A 507 0.80 4.75 18.80
C ILE A 507 0.26 5.75 17.78
N GLU A 508 -0.31 5.24 16.71
CA GLU A 508 -0.96 6.00 15.64
C GLU A 508 -2.45 6.06 15.90
N LEU A 509 -3.02 7.26 16.01
CA LEU A 509 -4.43 7.50 16.26
C LEU A 509 -5.12 7.99 14.99
N GLN A 510 -6.36 7.60 14.77
CA GLN A 510 -7.25 8.31 13.85
C GLN A 510 -7.42 9.79 14.23
N PRO A 511 -8.03 10.62 13.36
CA PRO A 511 -8.31 12.01 13.70
C PRO A 511 -9.01 12.14 15.04
N LEU A 512 -8.51 13.05 15.88
CA LEU A 512 -8.99 13.23 17.24
C LEU A 512 -10.50 13.45 17.27
N GLU A 513 -11.01 14.25 16.33
CA GLU A 513 -12.45 14.49 16.15
C GLU A 513 -13.24 13.23 15.79
N THR A 514 -12.66 12.30 15.04
CA THR A 514 -13.29 11.01 14.74
C THR A 514 -13.40 10.15 15.99
N LEU A 515 -12.37 10.12 16.83
CA LEU A 515 -12.36 9.36 18.09
C LEU A 515 -13.30 9.98 19.13
N LYS A 516 -13.32 11.31 19.25
CA LYS A 516 -14.25 12.06 20.13
C LYS A 516 -15.69 11.88 19.70
N ARG A 517 -16.01 12.05 18.41
CA ARG A 517 -17.37 11.89 17.87
C ARG A 517 -17.92 10.48 18.09
N ARG A 518 -17.07 9.46 17.97
CA ARG A 518 -17.43 8.06 18.26
C ARG A 518 -17.47 7.75 19.75
N ARG A 519 -17.05 8.67 20.63
CA ARG A 519 -16.93 8.51 22.08
C ARG A 519 -16.05 7.31 22.48
N ILE A 520 -14.98 7.08 21.73
CA ILE A 520 -14.04 5.97 21.95
C ILE A 520 -12.61 6.44 22.24
N LEU A 521 -12.36 7.75 22.28
CA LEU A 521 -11.00 8.29 22.46
C LEU A 521 -10.31 7.70 23.70
N GLU A 522 -10.94 7.79 24.87
CA GLU A 522 -10.32 7.31 26.10
C GLU A 522 -10.11 5.80 26.13
N THR A 523 -11.08 5.02 25.63
CA THR A 523 -10.96 3.55 25.60
C THR A 523 -9.88 3.13 24.61
N THR A 524 -9.80 3.76 23.44
CA THR A 524 -8.73 3.54 22.46
C THR A 524 -7.35 3.89 23.03
N LEU A 525 -7.19 5.03 23.71
CA LEU A 525 -5.91 5.40 24.33
C LEU A 525 -5.47 4.36 25.38
N ARG A 526 -6.40 3.88 26.20
CA ARG A 526 -6.13 2.83 27.19
C ARG A 526 -5.76 1.52 26.51
N HIS A 527 -6.51 1.13 25.48
CA HIS A 527 -6.31 -0.10 24.70
C HIS A 527 -4.90 -0.16 24.10
N GLU A 528 -4.52 0.87 23.35
CA GLU A 528 -3.19 0.95 22.72
C GLU A 528 -2.06 1.02 23.75
N LEU A 529 -2.28 1.71 24.87
CA LEU A 529 -1.29 1.76 25.94
C LEU A 529 -1.08 0.40 26.60
N VAL A 530 -2.12 -0.42 26.73
CA VAL A 530 -2.01 -1.80 27.21
C VAL A 530 -1.20 -2.64 26.23
N HIS A 531 -1.40 -2.50 24.92
CA HIS A 531 -0.56 -3.18 23.93
C HIS A 531 0.91 -2.83 24.08
N ALA A 532 1.24 -1.53 24.13
CA ALA A 532 2.61 -1.08 24.34
C ALA A 532 3.21 -1.62 25.65
N PHE A 533 2.40 -1.68 26.72
CA PHE A 533 2.84 -2.16 28.03
C PHE A 533 3.07 -3.67 28.06
N VAL A 534 2.14 -4.46 27.48
CA VAL A 534 2.26 -5.91 27.35
C VAL A 534 3.49 -6.28 26.52
N ASP A 535 3.73 -5.55 25.42
CA ASP A 535 4.91 -5.73 24.59
C ASP A 535 6.21 -5.45 25.37
N ALA A 536 6.25 -4.35 26.14
CA ALA A 536 7.39 -4.00 26.98
C ALA A 536 7.66 -5.01 28.11
N LEU A 537 6.61 -5.49 28.78
CA LEU A 537 6.72 -6.46 29.88
C LEU A 537 7.09 -7.86 29.38
N GLY A 538 6.49 -8.31 28.27
CA GLY A 538 6.72 -9.65 27.71
C GLY A 538 7.87 -9.74 26.72
N HIS A 539 8.51 -8.61 26.39
CA HIS A 539 9.51 -8.50 25.32
C HIS A 539 8.97 -9.02 23.96
N GLY A 540 7.72 -8.69 23.65
CA GLY A 540 7.02 -9.13 22.43
C GLY A 540 6.69 -10.62 22.33
N ARG A 541 6.84 -11.39 23.42
CA ARG A 541 6.58 -12.84 23.44
C ARG A 541 5.18 -13.23 23.90
N ALA A 542 4.39 -12.27 24.39
CA ALA A 542 3.03 -12.52 24.84
C ALA A 542 2.17 -13.04 23.66
N PRO A 543 1.43 -14.15 23.81
CA PRO A 543 0.49 -14.63 22.80
C PRO A 543 -0.55 -13.57 22.45
N ARG A 544 -1.00 -13.51 21.19
CA ARG A 544 -1.96 -12.50 20.73
C ARG A 544 -3.26 -12.55 21.52
N TRP A 545 -3.80 -13.74 21.80
CA TRP A 545 -5.03 -13.85 22.59
C TRP A 545 -4.91 -13.20 23.97
N LEU A 546 -3.72 -13.27 24.59
CA LEU A 546 -3.47 -12.70 25.91
C LEU A 546 -3.30 -11.18 25.80
N ALA A 547 -2.53 -10.70 24.82
CA ALA A 547 -2.34 -9.27 24.58
C ALA A 547 -3.65 -8.55 24.24
N GLU A 548 -4.42 -9.07 23.28
CA GLU A 548 -5.71 -8.53 22.85
C GLU A 548 -6.76 -8.60 23.97
N GLY A 549 -6.81 -9.72 24.70
CA GLY A 549 -7.74 -9.88 25.81
C GLY A 549 -7.46 -8.92 26.97
N LEU A 550 -6.18 -8.67 27.30
CA LEU A 550 -5.79 -7.69 28.32
C LEU A 550 -6.09 -6.26 27.87
N ALA A 551 -5.83 -5.93 26.60
CA ALA A 551 -6.17 -4.63 26.03
C ALA A 551 -7.67 -4.34 26.15
N LEU A 552 -8.52 -5.28 25.70
CA LEU A 552 -9.98 -5.19 25.84
C LEU A 552 -10.44 -5.09 27.31
N TYR A 553 -9.82 -5.87 28.20
CA TYR A 553 -10.19 -5.90 29.62
C TYR A 553 -9.88 -4.57 30.33
N PHE A 554 -8.64 -4.09 30.22
CA PHE A 554 -8.22 -2.87 30.93
C PHE A 554 -8.67 -1.57 30.25
N ALA A 555 -9.00 -1.61 28.96
CA ALA A 555 -9.67 -0.50 28.29
C ALA A 555 -11.16 -0.39 28.64
N GLY A 556 -11.75 -1.43 29.26
CA GLY A 556 -13.18 -1.46 29.61
C GLY A 556 -14.09 -1.78 28.42
N GLU A 557 -13.58 -2.48 27.40
CA GLU A 557 -14.27 -2.70 26.11
C GLU A 557 -15.11 -3.98 26.07
N GLY A 558 -15.29 -4.65 27.22
CA GLY A 558 -16.05 -5.90 27.32
C GLY A 558 -17.49 -5.81 26.77
N GLN A 559 -18.18 -4.69 26.96
CA GLN A 559 -19.53 -4.48 26.41
C GLN A 559 -19.53 -4.41 24.87
N LEU A 560 -18.44 -3.93 24.25
CA LEU A 560 -18.34 -3.81 22.79
C LEU A 560 -18.26 -5.18 22.10
N VAL A 561 -17.59 -6.13 22.77
CA VAL A 561 -17.38 -7.50 22.28
C VAL A 561 -18.45 -8.49 22.74
N ALA A 562 -19.28 -8.13 23.72
CA ALA A 562 -20.32 -8.99 24.31
C ALA A 562 -21.34 -9.57 23.30
N ARG A 563 -21.54 -8.90 22.15
CA ARG A 563 -22.47 -9.35 21.09
C ARG A 563 -21.85 -10.33 20.08
N TYR A 564 -20.54 -10.55 20.13
CA TYR A 564 -19.81 -11.41 19.18
C TYR A 564 -19.38 -12.73 19.82
N GLN A 565 -20.10 -13.16 20.85
CA GLN A 565 -19.76 -14.36 21.59
C GLN A 565 -19.86 -15.60 20.69
N PRO A 566 -18.81 -16.44 20.62
CA PRO A 566 -18.87 -17.64 19.81
C PRO A 566 -19.92 -18.60 20.37
N ARG A 567 -20.65 -19.29 19.48
CA ARG A 567 -21.66 -20.29 19.86
C ARG A 567 -21.05 -21.49 20.61
N GLN A 568 -19.78 -21.78 20.37
CA GLN A 568 -19.00 -22.80 21.06
C GLN A 568 -17.71 -22.18 21.57
N ARG A 569 -17.24 -22.60 22.75
CA ARG A 569 -15.99 -22.11 23.30
C ARG A 569 -14.82 -22.52 22.40
N LEU A 570 -14.02 -21.53 21.98
CA LEU A 570 -12.80 -21.75 21.21
C LEU A 570 -11.64 -22.13 22.15
N THR A 571 -10.73 -22.99 21.67
CA THR A 571 -9.47 -23.28 22.38
C THR A 571 -8.48 -22.11 22.22
N LEU A 572 -7.48 -22.01 23.11
CA LEU A 572 -6.45 -20.97 23.01
C LEU A 572 -5.74 -20.97 21.64
N GLU A 573 -5.42 -22.15 21.11
CA GLU A 573 -4.80 -22.31 19.80
C GLU A 573 -5.70 -21.82 18.66
N GLN A 574 -7.03 -22.06 18.76
CA GLN A 574 -7.99 -21.55 17.79
C GLN A 574 -8.11 -20.03 17.84
N ILE A 575 -8.13 -19.45 19.05
CA ILE A 575 -8.16 -17.99 19.22
C ILE A 575 -6.87 -17.37 18.66
N GLU A 576 -5.71 -17.93 19.02
CA GLU A 576 -4.40 -17.47 18.54
C GLU A 576 -4.31 -17.55 17.01
N LYS A 577 -4.69 -18.69 16.42
CA LYS A 577 -4.71 -18.89 14.98
C LYS A 577 -5.66 -17.92 14.28
N GLN A 578 -6.86 -17.71 14.82
CA GLN A 578 -7.80 -16.75 14.25
C GLN A 578 -7.28 -15.31 14.34
N LEU A 579 -6.66 -14.90 15.45
CA LEU A 579 -6.02 -13.59 15.56
C LEU A 579 -4.75 -13.46 14.69
N ALA A 580 -4.11 -14.58 14.34
CA ALA A 580 -2.94 -14.63 13.46
C ALA A 580 -3.29 -14.53 11.97
N GLU A 581 -4.32 -15.27 11.55
CA GLU A 581 -4.69 -15.49 10.16
C GLU A 581 -5.84 -14.59 9.68
N ALA A 582 -6.63 -14.02 10.60
CA ALA A 582 -7.71 -13.12 10.23
C ALA A 582 -7.15 -11.86 9.60
N ASN A 583 -7.36 -11.72 8.29
CA ASN A 583 -7.28 -10.43 7.64
C ASN A 583 -8.58 -9.65 7.97
N PRO A 584 -8.49 -8.52 8.70
CA PRO A 584 -9.66 -7.71 9.06
C PRO A 584 -10.49 -7.25 7.85
N ALA A 585 -9.90 -7.23 6.65
CA ALA A 585 -10.58 -6.88 5.41
C ALA A 585 -11.44 -8.02 4.81
N ASN A 586 -11.16 -9.29 5.16
CA ASN A 586 -11.77 -10.45 4.50
C ASN A 586 -12.77 -11.19 5.39
N SER A 587 -12.65 -11.12 6.72
CA SER A 587 -13.60 -11.77 7.64
C SER A 587 -13.82 -11.00 8.96
N PRO A 588 -14.52 -9.85 8.94
CA PRO A 588 -14.71 -9.00 10.12
C PRO A 588 -15.43 -9.68 11.28
N ASN A 589 -16.33 -10.63 11.00
CA ASN A 589 -17.09 -11.33 12.03
C ASN A 589 -16.26 -12.40 12.75
N GLU A 590 -15.39 -13.13 12.03
CA GLU A 590 -14.49 -14.11 12.67
C GLU A 590 -13.49 -13.40 13.57
N MET A 591 -12.94 -12.26 13.14
CA MET A 591 -12.03 -11.45 13.94
C MET A 591 -12.68 -10.94 15.23
N ARG A 592 -13.92 -10.40 15.15
CA ARG A 592 -14.68 -9.95 16.32
C ARG A 592 -15.03 -11.10 17.27
N THR A 593 -15.25 -12.29 16.73
CA THR A 593 -15.49 -13.51 17.50
C THR A 593 -14.22 -13.92 18.26
N ALA A 594 -13.05 -13.84 17.61
CA ALA A 594 -11.77 -14.10 18.25
C ALA A 594 -11.45 -13.08 19.36
N TYR A 595 -11.73 -11.78 19.14
CA TYR A 595 -11.61 -10.76 20.18
C TYR A 595 -12.53 -11.01 21.38
N ALA A 596 -13.79 -11.39 21.15
CA ALA A 596 -14.72 -11.74 22.23
C ALA A 596 -14.24 -12.98 23.02
N ALA A 597 -13.69 -13.98 22.33
CA ALA A 597 -13.14 -15.17 22.96
C ALA A 597 -11.88 -14.85 23.79
N ALA A 598 -10.97 -14.02 23.27
CA ALA A 598 -9.78 -13.55 23.97
C ALA A 598 -10.13 -12.76 25.25
N TYR A 599 -11.08 -11.83 25.17
CA TYR A 599 -11.56 -11.07 26.32
C TYR A 599 -12.11 -11.98 27.42
N ASN A 600 -12.97 -12.94 27.07
CA ASN A 600 -13.54 -13.85 28.07
C ASN A 600 -12.50 -14.73 28.73
N GLU A 601 -11.49 -15.19 27.98
CA GLU A 601 -10.46 -16.04 28.53
C GLU A 601 -9.57 -15.25 29.51
N VAL A 602 -9.20 -14.02 29.18
CA VAL A 602 -8.50 -13.13 30.12
C VAL A 602 -9.35 -12.81 31.35
N LYS A 603 -10.63 -12.48 31.17
CA LYS A 603 -11.57 -12.26 32.28
C LYS A 603 -11.62 -13.47 33.20
N ARG A 604 -11.79 -14.67 32.63
CA ARG A 604 -11.80 -15.93 33.38
C ARG A 604 -10.49 -16.15 34.13
N LEU A 605 -9.34 -15.93 33.49
CA LEU A 605 -8.03 -16.08 34.14
C LEU A 605 -7.87 -15.11 35.32
N ILE A 606 -8.30 -13.86 35.16
CA ILE A 606 -8.28 -12.88 36.26
C ILE A 606 -9.20 -13.31 37.40
N GLU A 607 -10.40 -13.83 37.10
CA GLU A 607 -11.35 -14.33 38.09
C GLU A 607 -10.86 -15.59 38.83
N THR A 608 -10.19 -16.52 38.12
CA THR A 608 -9.77 -17.82 38.70
C THR A 608 -8.37 -17.81 39.31
N GLU A 609 -7.45 -17.05 38.72
CA GLU A 609 -6.03 -17.05 39.12
C GLU A 609 -5.60 -15.72 39.76
N GLY A 610 -6.40 -14.66 39.63
CA GLY A 610 -6.06 -13.32 40.08
C GLY A 610 -5.17 -12.57 39.07
N GLU A 611 -5.34 -11.25 39.01
CA GLU A 611 -4.64 -10.36 38.08
C GLU A 611 -3.11 -10.50 38.14
N THR A 612 -2.54 -10.61 39.35
CA THR A 612 -1.10 -10.81 39.57
C THR A 612 -0.54 -12.01 38.79
N ASN A 613 -1.26 -13.14 38.77
CA ASN A 613 -0.82 -14.33 38.05
C ASN A 613 -0.89 -14.14 36.53
N VAL A 614 -1.87 -13.38 36.04
CA VAL A 614 -1.98 -13.04 34.62
C VAL A 614 -0.81 -12.18 34.16
N TRP A 615 -0.41 -11.18 34.95
CA TRP A 615 0.81 -10.41 34.66
C TRP A 615 2.08 -11.27 34.63
N ARG A 616 2.18 -12.29 35.49
CA ARG A 616 3.29 -13.27 35.42
C ARG A 616 3.28 -14.08 34.13
N ARG A 617 2.11 -14.36 33.55
CA ARG A 617 2.01 -15.05 32.25
C ARG A 617 2.49 -14.16 31.10
N VAL A 618 2.31 -12.85 31.19
CA VAL A 618 2.83 -11.89 30.21
C VAL A 618 4.36 -11.79 30.28
N ALA A 619 4.93 -11.77 31.48
CA ALA A 619 6.38 -11.60 31.68
C ALA A 619 7.22 -12.84 31.33
N LYS A 620 6.62 -14.03 31.30
CA LYS A 620 7.29 -15.29 30.96
C LYS A 620 7.53 -15.39 29.47
#